data_AF-A0A5M7BIP4-F1
#
_entry.id   AF-A0A5M7BIP4-F1
#
_cell.length_a   1.000
_cell.length_b   1.000
_cell.length_c   1.000
_cell.angle_alpha   90.00
_cell.angle_beta   90.00
_cell.angle_gamma   90.00
#
_symmetry.space_group_name_H-M   'P 1'
#
loop_
_entity.id
_entity.type
_entity.pdbx_description
1 polymer ?
#
loop_
_entity_poly.entity_id
_entity_poly.type
_entity_poly.pdbx_seq_one_letter_code
_entity_poly.pdbx_strand_id
1 'polypeptide(L)'
;MIKRFLSLEWKSFFRSASFGKSLGIKIFMGFLSLYLIAMFLILGIGLFPALQEFFPESDPLLIVNSFLFYWILGDLVIRFFFQKLPVMSVMPLLVLPIKRSKIVNYVLGKSVFSFFNALPLFAIIPFGVTLIVKDYPVSQVIGWMAALIVVVLIINFLNFIVESFSAEKELSFLPILVLAGGLYGLNHFNVVSFSEIIGNGFNAIYNQSVFIVVPILILLACYVLNFKLLKQKLFLDSGLKTKIKEVNTSNLDWTKNFGDIAPFLQLDLKLIWRNKRTKSTVWMVVFGLLYGLVFYVNPQFISMTPSYIFVGVFSTGIFLMNFGQFVPAWDSSYYGLLMTQNLKYEQYLKSKFTLMALSVLILFVLGIPYVYFGWKVLFAHFAAAIYNMGVNTHVILLGGSFNRKKINLNEKAVFNYQGTGAVQWLIGIPILLLPMGIFAVVYFLTGFEIACLVLIILGIVGIVFHQKIMKLITKKYTDSKYKMIDAFNQDN
;
A
#
# COMPACT_ATOMS: atom_id res chain seq x y z
N MET A 1 -7.14 -33.66 -6.15
CA MET A 1 -5.98 -32.94 -5.54
C MET A 1 -6.30 -31.48 -5.24
N ILE A 2 -6.81 -30.69 -6.19
CA ILE A 2 -7.25 -29.29 -5.97
C ILE A 2 -8.25 -29.17 -4.81
N LYS A 3 -9.28 -30.04 -4.76
CA LYS A 3 -10.24 -30.11 -3.63
C LYS A 3 -9.55 -30.32 -2.26
N ARG A 4 -8.48 -31.11 -2.21
CA ARG A 4 -7.72 -31.38 -0.96
C ARG A 4 -6.89 -30.16 -0.54
N PHE A 5 -6.32 -29.42 -1.49
CA PHE A 5 -5.65 -28.14 -1.20
C PHE A 5 -6.62 -27.08 -0.67
N LEU A 6 -7.79 -26.94 -1.29
CA LEU A 6 -8.84 -26.04 -0.80
C LEU A 6 -9.28 -26.42 0.63
N SER A 7 -9.43 -27.72 0.93
CA SER A 7 -9.76 -28.18 2.28
C SER A 7 -8.69 -27.83 3.33
N LEU A 8 -7.40 -27.97 2.98
CA LEU A 8 -6.30 -27.60 3.87
C LEU A 8 -6.28 -26.10 4.16
N GLU A 9 -6.59 -25.27 3.17
CA GLU A 9 -6.67 -23.82 3.33
C GLU A 9 -7.81 -23.40 4.26
N TRP A 10 -9.01 -23.96 4.07
CA TRP A 10 -10.13 -23.74 4.98
C TRP A 10 -9.81 -24.16 6.42
N LYS A 11 -9.15 -25.30 6.58
CA LYS A 11 -8.67 -25.75 7.91
C LYS A 11 -7.63 -24.80 8.49
N SER A 12 -6.69 -24.30 7.70
CA SER A 12 -5.70 -23.31 8.13
C SER A 12 -6.34 -21.99 8.56
N PHE A 13 -7.36 -21.54 7.83
CA PHE A 13 -8.08 -20.31 8.14
C PHE A 13 -8.81 -20.39 9.49
N PHE A 14 -9.53 -21.47 9.74
CA PHE A 14 -10.28 -21.64 10.99
C PHE A 14 -9.40 -22.01 12.20
N ARG A 15 -8.24 -22.64 11.98
CA ARG A 15 -7.32 -23.05 13.05
C ARG A 15 -6.26 -22.00 13.38
N SER A 16 -6.26 -20.84 12.72
CA SER A 16 -5.27 -19.81 13.02
C SER A 16 -5.54 -19.21 14.41
N ALA A 17 -4.48 -19.08 15.22
CA ALA A 17 -4.56 -18.44 16.54
C ALA A 17 -5.03 -16.96 16.46
N SER A 18 -4.96 -16.37 15.27
CA SER A 18 -5.40 -15.02 14.93
C SER A 18 -6.87 -14.91 14.49
N PHE A 19 -7.62 -16.02 14.37
CA PHE A 19 -8.99 -16.02 13.82
C PHE A 19 -9.93 -15.09 14.61
N GLY A 20 -9.91 -15.16 15.94
CA GLY A 20 -10.70 -14.28 16.82
C GLY A 20 -10.14 -12.86 16.94
N LYS A 21 -8.81 -12.69 16.95
CA LYS A 21 -8.13 -11.38 17.08
C LYS A 21 -8.23 -10.50 15.82
N SER A 22 -8.71 -11.04 14.70
CA SER A 22 -8.80 -10.35 13.40
C SER A 22 -10.24 -10.15 12.88
N LEU A 23 -11.26 -10.47 13.68
CA LEU A 23 -12.66 -10.42 13.25
C LEU A 23 -13.07 -9.04 12.71
N GLY A 24 -12.72 -7.95 13.40
CA GLY A 24 -13.03 -6.59 12.94
C GLY A 24 -12.38 -6.24 11.59
N ILE A 25 -11.14 -6.69 11.35
CA ILE A 25 -10.47 -6.52 10.05
C ILE A 25 -11.20 -7.32 8.97
N LYS A 26 -11.62 -8.55 9.27
CA LYS A 26 -12.38 -9.38 8.32
C LYS A 26 -13.73 -8.75 7.96
N ILE A 27 -14.45 -8.20 8.95
CA ILE A 27 -15.71 -7.48 8.74
C ILE A 27 -15.46 -6.25 7.85
N PHE A 28 -14.44 -5.44 8.16
CA PHE A 28 -14.09 -4.28 7.35
C PHE A 28 -13.72 -4.66 5.91
N MET A 29 -12.92 -5.72 5.72
CA MET A 29 -12.58 -6.23 4.38
C MET A 29 -13.81 -6.73 3.62
N GLY A 30 -14.76 -7.39 4.31
CA GLY A 30 -16.02 -7.81 3.73
C GLY A 30 -16.88 -6.63 3.29
N PHE A 31 -17.03 -5.61 4.14
CA PHE A 31 -17.72 -4.37 3.81
C PHE A 31 -17.09 -3.65 2.63
N LEU A 32 -15.76 -3.49 2.62
CA LEU A 32 -15.03 -2.87 1.50
C LEU A 32 -15.22 -3.65 0.20
N SER A 33 -15.22 -4.99 0.28
CA SER A 33 -15.45 -5.85 -0.89
C SER A 33 -16.87 -5.67 -1.45
N LEU A 34 -17.89 -5.64 -0.58
CA LEU A 34 -19.28 -5.39 -0.97
C LEU A 34 -19.46 -3.99 -1.57
N TYR A 35 -18.83 -2.98 -0.96
CA TYR A 35 -18.83 -1.61 -1.48
C TYR A 35 -18.24 -1.55 -2.90
N LEU A 36 -17.09 -2.18 -3.13
CA LEU A 36 -16.48 -2.25 -4.46
C LEU A 36 -17.36 -2.99 -5.47
N ILE A 37 -17.97 -4.12 -5.07
CA ILE A 37 -18.92 -4.85 -5.93
C ILE A 37 -20.10 -3.95 -6.32
N ALA A 38 -20.69 -3.23 -5.35
CA ALA A 38 -21.79 -2.31 -5.61
C ALA A 38 -21.38 -1.18 -6.56
N MET A 39 -20.19 -0.60 -6.39
CA MET A 39 -19.66 0.43 -7.29
C MET A 39 -19.48 -0.08 -8.73
N PHE A 40 -18.96 -1.30 -8.92
CA PHE A 40 -18.80 -1.89 -10.25
C PHE A 40 -20.14 -2.26 -10.89
N LEU A 41 -21.11 -2.73 -10.10
CA LEU A 41 -22.49 -2.95 -10.57
C LEU A 41 -23.15 -1.65 -11.04
N ILE A 42 -23.06 -0.59 -10.22
CA ILE A 42 -23.58 0.74 -10.57
C ILE A 42 -22.89 1.25 -11.83
N LEU A 43 -21.57 1.09 -11.94
CA LEU A 43 -20.82 1.44 -13.14
C LEU A 43 -21.34 0.67 -14.36
N GLY A 44 -21.45 -0.66 -14.30
CA GLY A 44 -21.90 -1.47 -15.43
C GLY A 44 -23.31 -1.13 -15.92
N ILE A 45 -24.25 -0.91 -15.01
CA ILE A 45 -25.63 -0.55 -15.34
C ILE A 45 -25.71 0.92 -15.82
N GLY A 46 -25.02 1.83 -15.15
CA GLY A 46 -25.08 3.27 -15.40
C GLY A 46 -24.25 3.74 -16.60
N LEU A 47 -23.29 2.94 -17.08
CA LEU A 47 -22.39 3.34 -18.16
C LEU A 47 -23.13 3.63 -19.47
N PHE A 48 -24.08 2.77 -19.86
CA PHE A 48 -24.84 2.97 -21.10
C PHE A 48 -25.68 4.27 -21.09
N PRO A 49 -26.57 4.52 -20.10
CA PRO A 49 -27.36 5.75 -20.08
C PRO A 49 -26.48 7.00 -19.92
N ALA A 50 -25.41 6.95 -19.11
CA ALA A 50 -24.49 8.07 -18.97
C ALA A 50 -23.81 8.42 -20.30
N LEU A 51 -23.37 7.42 -21.07
CA LEU A 51 -22.76 7.66 -22.37
C LEU A 51 -23.75 8.23 -23.38
N GLN A 52 -25.00 7.80 -23.39
CA GLN A 52 -26.03 8.40 -24.24
C GLN A 52 -26.35 9.86 -23.86
N GLU A 53 -26.25 10.21 -22.58
CA GLU A 53 -26.47 11.58 -22.12
C GLU A 53 -25.31 12.52 -22.50
N PHE A 54 -24.07 12.08 -22.30
CA PHE A 54 -22.88 12.89 -22.60
C PHE A 54 -22.48 12.90 -24.08
N PHE A 55 -22.76 11.81 -24.80
CA PHE A 55 -22.37 11.62 -26.22
C PHE A 55 -23.55 11.06 -27.03
N PRO A 56 -24.63 11.84 -27.22
CA PRO A 56 -25.88 11.35 -27.81
C PRO A 56 -25.73 10.84 -29.25
N GLU A 57 -24.74 11.34 -30.00
CA GLU A 57 -24.54 10.97 -31.41
C GLU A 57 -23.54 9.81 -31.62
N SER A 58 -22.99 9.26 -30.53
CA SER A 58 -21.96 8.21 -30.62
C SER A 58 -22.47 6.89 -30.03
N ASP A 59 -22.08 5.77 -30.65
CA ASP A 59 -22.38 4.44 -30.15
C ASP A 59 -21.67 4.21 -28.79
N PRO A 60 -22.41 3.94 -27.70
CA PRO A 60 -21.83 3.68 -26.38
C PRO A 60 -20.78 2.57 -26.37
N LEU A 61 -20.94 1.51 -27.17
CA LEU A 61 -19.98 0.41 -27.27
C LEU A 61 -18.64 0.88 -27.85
N LEU A 62 -18.67 1.69 -28.91
CA LEU A 62 -17.46 2.23 -29.53
C LEU A 62 -16.70 3.14 -28.56
N ILE A 63 -17.43 3.97 -27.80
CA ILE A 63 -16.83 4.80 -26.75
C ILE A 63 -16.16 3.91 -25.71
N VAL A 64 -16.86 2.91 -25.17
CA VAL A 64 -16.28 1.98 -24.19
C VAL A 64 -15.01 1.32 -24.72
N ASN A 65 -15.02 0.86 -25.98
CA ASN A 65 -13.85 0.25 -26.61
C ASN A 65 -12.66 1.20 -26.69
N SER A 66 -12.88 2.49 -26.96
CA SER A 66 -11.81 3.50 -26.95
C SER A 66 -11.15 3.70 -25.57
N PHE A 67 -11.88 3.46 -24.47
CA PHE A 67 -11.37 3.58 -23.11
C PHE A 67 -10.69 2.32 -22.55
N LEU A 68 -10.78 1.18 -23.25
CA LEU A 68 -10.25 -0.10 -22.75
C LEU A 68 -8.74 -0.07 -22.49
N PHE A 69 -7.96 0.69 -23.27
CA PHE A 69 -6.52 0.86 -23.02
C PHE A 69 -6.25 1.46 -21.63
N TYR A 70 -6.96 2.52 -21.27
CA TYR A 70 -6.81 3.17 -19.97
C TYR A 70 -7.26 2.25 -18.84
N TRP A 71 -8.34 1.50 -19.05
CA TRP A 71 -8.80 0.49 -18.08
C TRP A 71 -7.78 -0.63 -17.88
N ILE A 72 -7.21 -1.19 -18.96
CA ILE A 72 -6.16 -2.23 -18.89
C ILE A 72 -4.94 -1.73 -18.13
N LEU A 73 -4.47 -0.51 -18.43
CA LEU A 73 -3.34 0.09 -17.71
C LEU A 73 -3.65 0.33 -16.23
N GLY A 74 -4.80 0.91 -15.92
CA GLY A 74 -5.24 1.17 -14.55
C GLY A 74 -5.38 -0.11 -13.74
N ASP A 75 -6.05 -1.12 -14.29
CA ASP A 75 -6.23 -2.43 -13.66
C ASP A 75 -4.89 -3.14 -13.43
N LEU A 76 -3.95 -3.07 -14.38
CA LEU A 76 -2.61 -3.62 -14.21
C LEU A 76 -1.84 -2.94 -13.06
N VAL A 77 -1.89 -1.60 -12.98
CA VAL A 77 -1.23 -0.83 -11.91
C VAL A 77 -1.86 -1.16 -10.55
N ILE A 78 -3.18 -1.18 -10.45
CA ILE A 78 -3.89 -1.53 -9.21
C ILE A 78 -3.54 -2.96 -8.78
N ARG A 79 -3.61 -3.94 -9.68
CA ARG A 79 -3.24 -5.33 -9.37
C ARG A 79 -1.79 -5.47 -8.96
N PHE A 80 -0.87 -4.73 -9.57
CA PHE A 80 0.53 -4.77 -9.15
C PHE A 80 0.71 -4.42 -7.67
N PHE A 81 -0.06 -3.47 -7.16
CA PHE A 81 0.02 -3.07 -5.77
C PHE A 81 -0.75 -3.99 -4.82
N PHE A 82 -1.95 -4.42 -5.20
CA PHE A 82 -2.85 -5.11 -4.28
C PHE A 82 -2.96 -6.63 -4.48
N GLN A 83 -2.56 -7.15 -5.65
CA GLN A 83 -2.67 -8.56 -6.01
C GLN A 83 -1.28 -9.20 -6.10
N LYS A 84 -0.90 -9.99 -5.10
CA LYS A 84 0.37 -10.72 -5.01
C LYS A 84 0.17 -12.21 -5.15
N LEU A 85 1.16 -12.92 -5.71
CA LEU A 85 1.14 -14.39 -5.70
C LEU A 85 1.31 -14.96 -4.29
N PRO A 86 0.48 -15.92 -3.85
CA PRO A 86 0.57 -16.51 -2.52
C PRO A 86 1.67 -17.58 -2.43
N VAL A 87 2.91 -17.25 -2.83
CA VAL A 87 4.05 -18.18 -2.88
C VAL A 87 4.34 -18.77 -1.49
N MET A 88 4.20 -17.98 -0.44
CA MET A 88 4.42 -18.43 0.95
C MET A 88 3.46 -19.55 1.37
N SER A 89 2.21 -19.54 0.89
CA SER A 89 1.24 -20.59 1.23
C SER A 89 1.56 -21.96 0.64
N VAL A 90 2.41 -22.01 -0.40
CA VAL A 90 2.80 -23.25 -1.06
C VAL A 90 4.19 -23.75 -0.69
N MET A 91 4.96 -22.98 0.07
CA MET A 91 6.27 -23.41 0.60
C MET A 91 6.18 -24.72 1.41
N PRO A 92 5.17 -24.93 2.29
CA PRO A 92 5.01 -26.20 3.01
C PRO A 92 4.71 -27.39 2.10
N LEU A 93 4.27 -27.17 0.86
CA LEU A 93 4.02 -28.23 -0.12
C LEU A 93 5.31 -28.69 -0.80
N LEU A 94 6.38 -27.90 -0.78
CA LEU A 94 7.66 -28.22 -1.42
C LEU A 94 8.41 -29.34 -0.69
N VAL A 95 8.14 -29.55 0.61
CA VAL A 95 8.72 -30.66 1.39
C VAL A 95 7.94 -31.97 1.23
N LEU A 96 6.75 -31.93 0.64
CA LEU A 96 5.94 -33.10 0.36
C LEU A 96 6.34 -33.72 -1.00
N PRO A 97 6.09 -35.03 -1.23
CA PRO A 97 6.40 -35.71 -2.50
C PRO A 97 5.41 -35.33 -3.62
N ILE A 98 5.22 -34.03 -3.87
CA ILE A 98 4.35 -33.46 -4.89
C ILE A 98 5.21 -32.84 -5.98
N LYS A 99 4.98 -33.22 -7.24
CA LYS A 99 5.69 -32.64 -8.38
C LYS A 99 5.50 -31.11 -8.40
N ARG A 100 6.60 -30.36 -8.51
CA ARG A 100 6.58 -28.88 -8.52
C ARG A 100 5.65 -28.30 -9.59
N SER A 101 5.55 -28.93 -10.76
CA SER A 101 4.61 -28.53 -11.81
C SER A 101 3.16 -28.51 -11.33
N LYS A 102 2.75 -29.45 -10.48
CA LYS A 102 1.40 -29.49 -9.90
C LYS A 102 1.19 -28.35 -8.90
N ILE A 103 2.22 -28.00 -8.14
CA ILE A 103 2.18 -26.88 -7.20
C ILE A 103 2.05 -25.55 -7.97
N VAL A 104 2.84 -25.36 -9.02
CA VAL A 104 2.74 -24.17 -9.90
C VAL A 104 1.36 -24.05 -10.53
N ASN A 105 0.82 -25.15 -11.10
CA ASN A 105 -0.52 -25.15 -11.69
C ASN A 105 -1.61 -24.86 -10.67
N TYR A 106 -1.46 -25.34 -9.43
CA TYR A 106 -2.38 -25.00 -8.35
C TYR A 106 -2.33 -23.50 -8.01
N VAL A 107 -1.14 -22.90 -7.93
CA VAL A 107 -0.97 -21.47 -7.64
C VAL A 107 -1.58 -20.60 -8.76
N LEU A 108 -1.26 -20.91 -10.02
CA LEU A 108 -1.79 -20.19 -11.17
C LEU A 108 -3.31 -20.38 -11.31
N GLY A 109 -3.81 -21.61 -11.15
CA GLY A 109 -5.24 -21.90 -11.19
C GLY A 109 -6.01 -21.20 -10.06
N LYS A 110 -5.43 -21.12 -8.86
CA LYS A 110 -6.02 -20.36 -7.74
C LYS A 110 -6.13 -18.87 -8.07
N SER A 111 -5.15 -18.31 -8.77
CA SER A 111 -5.17 -16.88 -9.12
C SER A 111 -6.32 -16.49 -10.05
N VAL A 112 -6.80 -17.42 -10.88
CA VAL A 112 -7.96 -17.23 -11.77
C VAL A 112 -9.21 -16.88 -10.96
N PHE A 113 -9.39 -17.48 -9.78
CA PHE A 113 -10.53 -17.25 -8.89
C PHE A 113 -10.29 -16.14 -7.86
N SER A 114 -9.39 -15.21 -8.15
CA SER A 114 -9.11 -14.07 -7.25
C SER A 114 -10.26 -13.04 -7.28
N PHE A 115 -10.44 -12.32 -6.17
CA PHE A 115 -11.39 -11.21 -6.08
C PHE A 115 -11.19 -10.18 -7.19
N PHE A 116 -9.94 -9.86 -7.54
CA PHE A 116 -9.61 -8.94 -8.62
C PHE A 116 -10.07 -9.43 -9.99
N ASN A 117 -10.18 -10.73 -10.25
CA ASN A 117 -10.74 -11.22 -11.51
C ASN A 117 -12.27 -11.22 -11.52
N ALA A 118 -12.89 -11.39 -10.35
CA ALA A 118 -14.35 -11.32 -10.21
C ALA A 118 -14.85 -9.87 -10.31
N LEU A 119 -14.11 -8.90 -9.77
CA LEU A 119 -14.56 -7.51 -9.64
C LEU A 119 -14.95 -6.86 -10.99
N PRO A 120 -14.15 -6.91 -12.07
CA PRO A 120 -14.54 -6.35 -13.37
C PRO A 120 -15.78 -7.01 -13.98
N LEU A 121 -16.09 -8.27 -13.65
CA LEU A 121 -17.27 -8.96 -14.18
C LEU A 121 -18.56 -8.27 -13.75
N PHE A 122 -18.57 -7.64 -12.57
CA PHE A 122 -19.69 -6.84 -12.08
C PHE A 122 -19.91 -5.55 -12.88
N ALA A 123 -18.97 -5.11 -13.72
CA ALA A 123 -19.19 -4.04 -14.68
C ALA A 123 -19.46 -4.59 -16.10
N ILE A 124 -18.66 -5.57 -16.53
CA ILE A 124 -18.73 -6.15 -17.89
C ILE A 124 -20.08 -6.83 -18.14
N ILE A 125 -20.54 -7.68 -17.21
CA ILE A 125 -21.77 -8.45 -17.40
C ILE A 125 -22.99 -7.54 -17.41
N PRO A 126 -23.21 -6.63 -16.43
CA PRO A 126 -24.36 -5.74 -16.49
C PRO A 126 -24.35 -4.81 -17.70
N PHE A 127 -23.19 -4.28 -18.10
CA PHE A 127 -23.11 -3.45 -19.31
C PHE A 127 -23.46 -4.24 -20.57
N GLY A 128 -22.92 -5.46 -20.73
CA GLY A 128 -23.26 -6.34 -21.85
C GLY A 128 -24.73 -6.75 -21.87
N VAL A 129 -25.35 -7.00 -20.72
CA VAL A 129 -26.80 -7.23 -20.62
C VAL A 129 -27.57 -5.99 -21.05
N THR A 130 -27.15 -4.79 -20.63
CA THR A 130 -27.78 -3.53 -21.07
C THR A 130 -27.70 -3.34 -22.58
N LEU A 131 -26.57 -3.67 -23.23
CA LEU A 131 -26.46 -3.65 -24.69
C LEU A 131 -27.46 -4.59 -25.35
N ILE A 132 -27.62 -5.81 -24.84
CA ILE A 132 -28.59 -6.78 -25.36
C ILE A 132 -30.03 -6.26 -25.22
N VAL A 133 -30.36 -5.64 -24.08
CA VAL A 133 -31.68 -5.03 -23.84
C VAL A 133 -31.93 -3.82 -24.75
N LYS A 134 -30.87 -3.19 -25.27
CA LYS A 134 -30.91 -2.04 -26.20
C LYS A 134 -30.72 -2.48 -27.66
N ASP A 135 -31.15 -3.70 -27.97
CA ASP A 135 -31.22 -4.26 -29.33
C ASP A 135 -29.87 -4.52 -30.04
N TYR A 136 -28.77 -4.62 -29.29
CA TYR A 136 -27.48 -5.05 -29.87
C TYR A 136 -27.49 -6.57 -30.16
N PRO A 137 -26.88 -7.04 -31.26
CA PRO A 137 -26.77 -8.46 -31.59
C PRO A 137 -26.17 -9.32 -30.46
N VAL A 138 -26.97 -10.23 -29.92
CA VAL A 138 -26.62 -11.07 -28.75
C VAL A 138 -25.30 -11.83 -28.94
N SER A 139 -25.09 -12.45 -30.10
CA SER A 139 -23.89 -13.25 -30.35
C SER A 139 -22.61 -12.40 -30.33
N GLN A 140 -22.67 -11.19 -30.89
CA GLN A 140 -21.53 -10.27 -30.95
C GLN A 140 -21.21 -9.71 -29.56
N VAL A 141 -22.25 -9.36 -28.78
CA VAL A 141 -22.08 -8.89 -27.40
C VAL A 141 -21.49 -9.98 -26.51
N ILE A 142 -21.92 -11.24 -26.65
CA ILE A 142 -21.34 -12.37 -25.91
C ILE A 142 -19.86 -12.57 -26.29
N GLY A 143 -19.52 -12.49 -27.58
CA GLY A 143 -18.13 -12.57 -28.04
C GLY A 143 -17.26 -11.45 -27.47
N TRP A 144 -17.78 -10.23 -27.42
CA TRP A 144 -17.12 -9.08 -26.81
C TRP A 144 -16.93 -9.23 -25.30
N MET A 145 -17.97 -9.66 -24.56
CA MET A 145 -17.86 -9.94 -23.12
C MET A 145 -16.83 -11.02 -22.83
N ALA A 146 -16.83 -12.11 -23.61
CA ALA A 146 -15.85 -13.18 -23.47
C ALA A 146 -14.41 -12.69 -23.70
N ALA A 147 -14.19 -11.81 -24.69
CA ALA A 147 -12.89 -11.23 -24.94
C ALA A 147 -12.40 -10.35 -23.76
N LEU A 148 -13.29 -9.57 -23.14
CA LEU A 148 -12.95 -8.80 -21.95
C LEU A 148 -12.60 -9.68 -20.75
N ILE A 149 -13.32 -10.80 -20.55
CA ILE A 149 -12.98 -11.78 -19.51
C ILE A 149 -11.58 -12.37 -19.75
N VAL A 150 -11.24 -12.69 -21.01
CA VAL A 150 -9.90 -13.15 -21.37
C VAL A 150 -8.85 -12.07 -21.06
N VAL A 151 -9.14 -10.79 -21.34
CA VAL A 151 -8.25 -9.67 -20.99
C VAL A 151 -8.05 -9.55 -19.47
N VAL A 152 -9.10 -9.69 -18.66
CA VAL A 152 -8.96 -9.73 -17.19
C VAL A 152 -7.94 -10.79 -16.75
N LEU A 153 -7.99 -11.98 -17.36
CA LEU A 153 -7.03 -13.05 -17.07
C LEU A 153 -5.61 -12.76 -17.61
N ILE A 154 -5.49 -12.10 -18.76
CA ILE A 154 -4.21 -11.62 -19.29
C ILE A 154 -3.58 -10.65 -18.28
N ILE A 155 -4.32 -9.64 -17.81
CA ILE A 155 -3.83 -8.66 -16.83
C ILE A 155 -3.38 -9.36 -15.55
N ASN A 156 -4.16 -10.33 -15.05
CA ASN A 156 -3.79 -11.15 -13.89
C ASN A 156 -2.42 -11.83 -14.06
N PHE A 157 -2.18 -12.47 -15.21
CA PHE A 157 -0.91 -13.15 -15.45
C PHE A 157 0.24 -12.19 -15.79
N LEU A 158 -0.02 -11.10 -16.50
CA LEU A 158 0.97 -10.05 -16.75
C LEU A 158 1.45 -9.42 -15.44
N ASN A 159 0.53 -9.14 -14.52
CA ASN A 159 0.86 -8.64 -13.20
C ASN A 159 1.93 -9.52 -12.51
N PHE A 160 1.73 -10.83 -12.51
CA PHE A 160 2.66 -11.76 -11.86
C PHE A 160 4.00 -11.90 -12.59
N ILE A 161 4.03 -11.71 -13.91
CA ILE A 161 5.28 -11.64 -14.68
C ILE A 161 6.08 -10.41 -14.23
N VAL A 162 5.45 -9.24 -14.19
CA VAL A 162 6.08 -7.99 -13.76
C VAL A 162 6.52 -8.08 -12.31
N GLU A 163 5.69 -8.65 -11.43
CA GLU A 163 6.02 -8.90 -10.03
C GLU A 163 7.25 -9.80 -9.90
N SER A 164 7.29 -10.90 -10.67
CA SER A 164 8.42 -11.83 -10.65
C SER A 164 9.73 -11.15 -11.04
N PHE A 165 9.76 -10.34 -12.10
CA PHE A 165 10.98 -9.63 -12.50
C PHE A 165 11.40 -8.51 -11.54
N SER A 166 10.47 -7.97 -10.76
CA SER A 166 10.73 -6.86 -9.86
C SER A 166 10.98 -7.29 -8.41
N ALA A 167 10.56 -8.48 -7.98
CA ALA A 167 10.58 -8.95 -6.59
C ALA A 167 11.96 -8.82 -5.89
N GLU A 168 13.05 -8.98 -6.62
CA GLU A 168 14.41 -8.94 -6.06
C GLU A 168 15.00 -7.53 -5.94
N LYS A 169 14.46 -6.54 -6.67
CA LYS A 169 14.98 -5.16 -6.69
C LYS A 169 14.45 -4.34 -5.51
N GLU A 170 15.24 -3.43 -4.93
CA GLU A 170 14.79 -2.58 -3.81
C GLU A 170 13.57 -1.72 -4.18
N LEU A 171 13.54 -1.19 -5.40
CA LEU A 171 12.45 -0.38 -5.95
C LEU A 171 11.57 -1.21 -6.91
N SER A 172 10.93 -2.27 -6.39
CA SER A 172 10.14 -3.18 -7.23
C SER A 172 8.95 -2.56 -7.93
N PHE A 173 8.45 -1.43 -7.45
CA PHE A 173 7.32 -0.75 -8.09
C PHE A 173 7.76 0.12 -9.29
N LEU A 174 9.04 0.48 -9.42
CA LEU A 174 9.48 1.31 -10.54
C LEU A 174 9.24 0.67 -11.92
N PRO A 175 9.53 -0.63 -12.14
CA PRO A 175 9.26 -1.25 -13.43
C PRO A 175 7.80 -1.12 -13.89
N ILE A 176 6.82 -1.28 -13.00
CA ILE A 176 5.41 -1.11 -13.40
C ILE A 176 5.08 0.35 -13.67
N LEU A 177 5.63 1.30 -12.90
CA LEU A 177 5.37 2.73 -13.11
C LEU A 177 6.00 3.23 -14.40
N VAL A 178 7.22 2.78 -14.71
CA VAL A 178 7.91 3.11 -15.97
C VAL A 178 7.18 2.49 -17.15
N LEU A 179 6.72 1.24 -17.03
CA LEU A 179 5.97 0.57 -18.09
C LEU A 179 4.61 1.25 -18.31
N ALA A 180 3.81 1.45 -17.27
CA ALA A 180 2.49 2.06 -17.38
C ALA A 180 2.58 3.54 -17.76
N GLY A 181 3.47 4.30 -17.13
CA GLY A 181 3.70 5.71 -17.43
C GLY A 181 4.31 5.92 -18.82
N GLY A 182 5.21 5.02 -19.26
CA GLY A 182 5.77 5.02 -20.60
C GLY A 182 4.71 4.73 -21.66
N LEU A 183 3.89 3.70 -21.49
CA LEU A 183 2.78 3.39 -22.40
C LEU A 183 1.75 4.52 -22.44
N TYR A 184 1.38 5.07 -21.28
CA TYR A 184 0.51 6.23 -21.19
C TYR A 184 1.10 7.45 -21.90
N GLY A 185 2.38 7.75 -21.67
CA GLY A 185 3.07 8.87 -22.31
C GLY A 185 3.14 8.72 -23.84
N LEU A 186 3.49 7.54 -24.34
CA LEU A 186 3.50 7.24 -25.78
C LEU A 186 2.12 7.44 -26.42
N ASN A 187 1.05 7.06 -25.71
CA ASN A 187 -0.32 7.30 -26.15
C ASN A 187 -0.70 8.78 -26.07
N HIS A 188 -0.39 9.46 -24.96
CA HIS A 188 -0.76 10.85 -24.70
C HIS A 188 -0.07 11.82 -25.66
N PHE A 189 1.20 11.58 -25.99
CA PHE A 189 1.95 12.37 -26.97
C PHE A 189 1.71 11.91 -28.43
N ASN A 190 0.75 11.00 -28.66
CA ASN A 190 0.40 10.46 -29.98
C ASN A 190 1.60 9.86 -30.75
N VAL A 191 2.61 9.36 -30.05
CA VAL A 191 3.73 8.63 -30.67
C VAL A 191 3.25 7.26 -31.14
N VAL A 192 2.39 6.62 -30.35
CA VAL A 192 1.67 5.39 -30.70
C VAL A 192 0.25 5.46 -30.12
N SER A 193 -0.77 5.40 -30.96
CA SER A 193 -2.19 5.45 -30.56
C SER A 193 -2.68 4.11 -30.00
N PHE A 194 -2.19 3.72 -28.82
CA PHE A 194 -2.60 2.47 -28.16
C PHE A 194 -4.11 2.41 -27.87
N SER A 195 -4.76 3.53 -27.55
CA SER A 195 -6.21 3.58 -27.37
C SER A 195 -6.97 3.22 -28.65
N GLU A 196 -6.50 3.67 -29.81
CA GLU A 196 -7.10 3.32 -31.11
C GLU A 196 -6.81 1.87 -31.48
N ILE A 197 -5.58 1.39 -31.27
CA ILE A 197 -5.21 0.00 -31.57
C ILE A 197 -6.07 -0.98 -30.76
N ILE A 198 -6.20 -0.74 -29.44
CA ILE A 198 -7.02 -1.60 -28.58
C ILE A 198 -8.51 -1.43 -28.91
N GLY A 199 -8.99 -0.20 -29.07
CA GLY A 199 -10.40 0.07 -29.41
C GLY A 199 -10.82 -0.60 -30.71
N ASN A 200 -10.04 -0.42 -31.78
CA ASN A 200 -10.27 -1.06 -33.07
C ASN A 200 -10.17 -2.58 -33.00
N GLY A 201 -9.26 -3.12 -32.18
CA GLY A 201 -9.18 -4.55 -31.92
C GLY A 201 -10.47 -5.12 -31.31
N PHE A 202 -11.05 -4.41 -30.34
CA PHE A 202 -12.33 -4.82 -29.73
C PHE A 202 -13.53 -4.60 -30.65
N ASN A 203 -13.52 -3.54 -31.47
CA ASN A 203 -14.52 -3.35 -32.54
C ASN A 203 -14.47 -4.51 -33.54
N ALA A 204 -13.27 -4.95 -33.93
CA ALA A 204 -13.10 -6.10 -34.81
C ALA A 204 -13.62 -7.39 -34.18
N ILE A 205 -13.37 -7.64 -32.90
CA ILE A 205 -13.91 -8.80 -32.17
C ILE A 205 -15.44 -8.76 -32.08
N TYR A 206 -16.01 -7.58 -31.87
CA TYR A 206 -17.46 -7.40 -31.86
C TYR A 206 -18.06 -7.73 -33.22
N ASN A 207 -17.50 -7.16 -34.30
CA ASN A 207 -17.97 -7.41 -35.66
C ASN A 207 -17.77 -8.87 -36.09
N GLN A 208 -16.65 -9.49 -35.71
CA GLN A 208 -16.29 -10.86 -36.05
C GLN A 208 -15.69 -11.58 -34.84
N SER A 209 -16.52 -12.35 -34.13
CA SER A 209 -16.15 -13.00 -32.87
C SER A 209 -14.97 -13.98 -32.97
N VAL A 210 -14.61 -14.44 -34.17
CA VAL A 210 -13.43 -15.29 -34.42
C VAL A 210 -12.12 -14.61 -33.97
N PHE A 211 -12.04 -13.28 -34.00
CA PHE A 211 -10.83 -12.56 -33.58
C PHE A 211 -10.50 -12.69 -32.09
N ILE A 212 -11.40 -13.26 -31.27
CA ILE A 212 -11.11 -13.63 -29.88
C ILE A 212 -9.94 -14.62 -29.74
N VAL A 213 -9.58 -15.34 -30.81
CA VAL A 213 -8.40 -16.20 -30.84
C VAL A 213 -7.13 -15.42 -30.48
N VAL A 214 -7.02 -14.16 -30.88
CA VAL A 214 -5.84 -13.32 -30.59
C VAL A 214 -5.61 -13.13 -29.08
N PRO A 215 -6.56 -12.60 -28.29
CA PRO A 215 -6.38 -12.52 -26.84
C PRO A 215 -6.24 -13.89 -26.17
N ILE A 216 -6.86 -14.96 -26.68
CA ILE A 216 -6.66 -16.32 -26.15
C ILE A 216 -5.20 -16.77 -26.31
N LEU A 217 -4.57 -16.52 -27.46
CA LEU A 217 -3.16 -16.85 -27.67
C LEU A 217 -2.24 -16.05 -26.73
N ILE A 218 -2.53 -14.77 -26.51
CA ILE A 218 -1.80 -13.93 -25.55
C ILE A 218 -1.94 -14.49 -24.13
N LEU A 219 -3.15 -14.91 -23.74
CA LEU A 219 -3.41 -15.53 -22.44
C LEU A 219 -2.57 -16.80 -22.25
N LEU A 220 -2.52 -17.68 -23.25
CA LEU A 220 -1.72 -18.90 -23.22
C LEU A 220 -0.23 -18.58 -23.10
N ALA A 221 0.28 -17.60 -23.85
CA ALA A 221 1.66 -17.16 -23.75
C ALA A 221 2.00 -16.65 -22.34
N CYS A 222 1.13 -15.82 -21.75
CA CYS A 222 1.28 -15.31 -20.39
C CYS A 222 1.27 -16.44 -19.35
N TYR A 223 0.41 -17.45 -19.53
CA TYR A 223 0.36 -18.62 -18.65
C TYR A 223 1.66 -19.43 -18.71
N VAL A 224 2.15 -19.74 -19.91
CA VAL A 224 3.38 -20.52 -20.10
C VAL A 224 4.60 -19.79 -19.53
N LEU A 225 4.71 -18.47 -19.76
CA LEU A 225 5.78 -17.64 -19.18
C LEU A 225 5.74 -17.65 -17.65
N ASN A 226 4.56 -17.45 -17.05
CA ASN A 226 4.38 -17.54 -15.60
C ASN A 226 4.78 -18.92 -15.05
N PHE A 227 4.34 -19.99 -15.72
CA PHE A 227 4.66 -21.35 -15.32
C PHE A 227 6.17 -21.58 -15.29
N LYS A 228 6.88 -21.12 -16.33
CA LYS A 228 8.36 -21.21 -16.40
C LYS A 228 9.02 -20.41 -15.28
N LEU A 229 8.63 -19.15 -15.08
CA LEU A 229 9.19 -18.27 -14.07
C LEU A 229 8.98 -18.81 -12.65
N LEU A 230 7.76 -19.28 -12.32
CA LEU A 230 7.46 -19.80 -10.99
C LEU A 230 8.15 -21.13 -10.70
N LYS A 231 8.17 -22.04 -11.69
CA LYS A 231 8.87 -23.31 -11.55
C LYS A 231 10.37 -23.12 -11.28
N GLN A 232 10.99 -22.08 -11.85
CA GLN A 232 12.39 -21.72 -11.63
C GLN A 232 12.65 -21.04 -10.28
N LYS A 233 11.63 -20.50 -9.59
CA LYS A 233 11.80 -19.80 -8.32
C LYS A 233 11.42 -20.63 -7.09
N LEU A 234 10.55 -21.62 -7.26
CA LEU A 234 10.14 -22.59 -6.23
C LEU A 234 11.25 -23.62 -5.96
N PHE A 235 12.34 -23.16 -5.33
CA PHE A 235 13.40 -23.98 -4.75
C PHE A 235 13.45 -23.72 -3.24
N LEU A 236 13.63 -24.77 -2.43
CA LEU A 236 13.85 -24.61 -0.98
C LEU A 236 15.12 -23.79 -0.72
N ASP A 237 16.13 -23.92 -1.59
CA ASP A 237 17.43 -23.29 -1.45
C ASP A 237 17.51 -21.83 -1.94
N SER A 238 16.50 -21.33 -2.67
CA SER A 238 16.51 -19.93 -3.13
C SER A 238 16.33 -18.94 -1.98
N GLY A 239 15.69 -19.35 -0.87
CA GLY A 239 15.63 -18.60 0.38
C GLY A 239 16.81 -18.79 1.34
N LEU A 240 17.62 -19.85 1.14
CA LEU A 240 18.76 -20.22 1.99
C LEU A 240 20.11 -19.71 1.48
N LYS A 241 20.17 -19.13 0.27
CA LYS A 241 21.36 -18.39 -0.18
C LYS A 241 21.48 -17.12 0.65
N THR A 242 22.17 -17.23 1.79
CA THR A 242 22.80 -16.13 2.50
C THR A 242 23.72 -15.43 1.52
N LYS A 243 23.21 -14.44 0.80
CA LYS A 243 24.08 -13.44 0.16
C LYS A 243 24.77 -12.73 1.32
N ILE A 244 25.98 -13.19 1.64
CA ILE A 244 26.90 -12.49 2.52
C ILE A 244 27.25 -11.20 1.77
N LYS A 245 26.46 -10.15 2.01
CA LYS A 245 26.82 -8.79 1.60
C LYS A 245 27.84 -8.30 2.61
N GLU A 246 29.00 -7.85 2.16
CA GLU A 246 29.91 -7.07 2.99
C GLU A 246 29.13 -5.92 3.62
N VAL A 247 29.12 -5.89 4.95
CA VAL A 247 28.47 -4.82 5.70
C VAL A 247 29.48 -3.68 5.78
N ASN A 248 29.29 -2.65 4.96
CA ASN A 248 29.95 -1.38 5.18
C ASN A 248 29.50 -0.85 6.55
N THR A 249 30.40 -0.92 7.53
CA THR A 249 30.18 -0.34 8.85
C THR A 249 30.23 1.18 8.70
N SER A 250 29.07 1.82 8.61
CA SER A 250 28.99 3.27 8.72
C SER A 250 29.44 3.68 10.13
N ASN A 251 30.41 4.59 10.21
CA ASN A 251 30.79 5.18 11.48
C ASN A 251 29.62 6.07 11.97
N LEU A 252 29.00 5.69 13.08
CA LEU A 252 27.89 6.41 13.73
C LEU A 252 28.36 7.15 14.99
N ASP A 253 29.64 7.51 15.09
CA ASP A 253 30.20 8.19 16.27
C ASP A 253 29.49 9.51 16.61
N TRP A 254 28.91 10.20 15.62
CA TRP A 254 28.10 11.41 15.84
C TRP A 254 26.91 11.19 16.78
N THR A 255 26.39 9.96 16.89
CA THR A 255 25.27 9.67 17.79
C THR A 255 25.69 9.70 19.26
N LYS A 256 27.00 9.67 19.58
CA LYS A 256 27.49 9.77 20.97
C LYS A 256 27.08 11.09 21.63
N ASN A 257 26.82 12.13 20.83
CA ASN A 257 26.30 13.42 21.30
C ASN A 257 24.90 13.32 21.95
N PHE A 258 24.19 12.20 21.77
CA PHE A 258 22.89 11.95 22.41
C PHE A 258 22.99 11.26 23.78
N GLY A 259 24.21 11.02 24.29
CA GLY A 259 24.44 10.46 25.63
C GLY A 259 23.86 9.06 25.80
N ASP A 260 23.15 8.82 26.91
CA ASP A 260 22.66 7.49 27.31
C ASP A 260 21.71 6.81 26.32
N ILE A 261 21.10 7.56 25.39
CA ILE A 261 20.23 6.99 24.35
C ILE A 261 20.99 6.57 23.08
N ALA A 262 22.26 6.94 22.96
CA ALA A 262 23.08 6.69 21.78
C ALA A 262 23.10 5.22 21.34
N PRO A 263 23.23 4.22 22.25
CA PRO A 263 23.23 2.81 21.84
C PRO A 263 21.93 2.40 21.13
N PHE A 264 20.78 2.86 21.62
CA PHE A 264 19.49 2.60 21.00
C PHE A 264 19.35 3.30 19.65
N LEU A 265 19.80 4.55 19.56
CA LEU A 265 19.75 5.32 18.32
C LEU A 265 20.63 4.67 17.23
N GLN A 266 21.81 4.18 17.60
CA GLN A 266 22.66 3.42 16.68
C GLN A 266 22.02 2.11 16.22
N LEU A 267 21.35 1.38 17.13
CA LEU A 267 20.61 0.18 16.77
C LEU A 267 19.49 0.50 15.77
N ASP A 268 18.75 1.58 15.99
CA ASP A 268 17.70 2.03 15.08
C ASP A 268 18.23 2.44 13.70
N LEU A 269 19.31 3.22 13.65
CA LEU A 269 19.94 3.61 12.39
C LEU A 269 20.50 2.40 11.62
N LYS A 270 21.16 1.47 12.33
CA LYS A 270 21.61 0.20 11.74
C LYS A 270 20.42 -0.63 11.26
N LEU A 271 19.32 -0.67 12.01
CA LEU A 271 18.10 -1.37 11.63
C LEU A 271 17.51 -0.75 10.35
N ILE A 272 17.50 0.57 10.21
CA ILE A 272 17.03 1.28 9.01
C ILE A 272 17.91 0.98 7.80
N TRP A 273 19.23 0.98 7.96
CA TRP A 273 20.16 0.82 6.84
C TRP A 273 20.33 -0.63 6.39
N ARG A 274 20.30 -1.59 7.32
CA ARG A 274 20.63 -3.00 7.07
C ARG A 274 19.45 -3.81 6.54
N ASN A 275 18.23 -3.49 6.97
CA ASN A 275 17.07 -4.34 6.69
C ASN A 275 16.28 -3.83 5.48
N LYS A 276 15.89 -4.77 4.60
CA LYS A 276 15.16 -4.47 3.36
C LYS A 276 13.86 -3.70 3.63
N ARG A 277 13.16 -4.08 4.71
CA ARG A 277 11.87 -3.47 5.08
C ARG A 277 11.99 -2.00 5.40
N THR A 278 12.83 -1.67 6.36
CA THR A 278 13.01 -0.31 6.88
C THR A 278 13.75 0.58 5.89
N LYS A 279 14.68 0.03 5.11
CA LYS A 279 15.28 0.75 3.98
C LYS A 279 14.24 1.15 2.94
N SER A 280 13.26 0.28 2.63
CA SER A 280 12.18 0.68 1.72
C SER A 280 11.25 1.74 2.33
N THR A 281 11.13 1.81 3.66
CA THR A 281 10.41 2.89 4.34
C THR A 281 11.06 4.26 4.12
N VAL A 282 12.40 4.34 4.07
CA VAL A 282 13.10 5.60 3.74
C VAL A 282 12.72 6.08 2.33
N TRP A 283 12.62 5.18 1.35
CA TRP A 283 12.14 5.54 0.01
C TRP A 283 10.69 6.03 0.03
N MET A 284 9.81 5.39 0.81
CA MET A 284 8.42 5.87 0.97
C MET A 284 8.37 7.28 1.58
N VAL A 285 9.30 7.61 2.48
CA VAL A 285 9.44 8.96 3.04
C VAL A 285 9.85 9.97 1.97
N VAL A 286 10.80 9.62 1.10
CA VAL A 286 11.21 10.48 -0.03
C VAL A 286 10.05 10.72 -1.00
N PHE A 287 9.36 9.65 -1.43
CA PHE A 287 8.20 9.81 -2.33
C PHE A 287 7.02 10.49 -1.65
N GLY A 288 6.79 10.23 -0.36
CA GLY A 288 5.75 10.88 0.42
C GLY A 288 6.03 12.37 0.63
N LEU A 289 7.30 12.77 0.73
CA LEU A 289 7.67 14.17 0.69
C LEU A 289 7.22 14.77 -0.64
N LEU A 290 7.62 14.20 -1.79
CA LEU A 290 7.25 14.67 -3.14
C LEU A 290 5.74 14.61 -3.44
N TYR A 291 4.99 13.73 -2.78
CA TYR A 291 3.55 13.58 -2.96
C TYR A 291 2.78 14.87 -2.64
N GLY A 292 3.33 15.76 -1.81
CA GLY A 292 2.77 17.09 -1.58
C GLY A 292 2.61 17.92 -2.86
N LEU A 293 3.46 17.71 -3.88
CA LEU A 293 3.35 18.39 -5.18
C LEU A 293 2.05 18.07 -5.91
N VAL A 294 1.48 16.86 -5.74
CA VAL A 294 0.22 16.49 -6.38
C VAL A 294 -0.93 17.39 -5.93
N PHE A 295 -0.90 17.82 -4.66
CA PHE A 295 -1.88 18.75 -4.11
C PHE A 295 -1.60 20.19 -4.55
N TYR A 296 -0.33 20.60 -4.55
CA TYR A 296 0.03 21.99 -4.87
C TYR A 296 0.09 22.31 -6.36
N VAL A 297 0.07 21.34 -7.25
CA VAL A 297 -0.04 21.59 -8.69
C VAL A 297 -1.51 21.66 -9.14
N ASN A 298 -2.42 21.06 -8.38
CA ASN A 298 -3.84 21.01 -8.74
C ASN A 298 -4.62 22.22 -8.15
N PRO A 299 -5.19 23.12 -8.99
CA PRO A 299 -5.93 24.28 -8.53
C PRO A 299 -7.11 23.96 -7.60
N GLN A 300 -7.74 22.79 -7.77
CA GLN A 300 -8.87 22.37 -6.93
C GLN A 300 -8.43 22.07 -5.48
N PHE A 301 -7.22 21.55 -5.28
CA PHE A 301 -6.73 21.27 -3.92
C PHE A 301 -6.17 22.52 -3.25
N ILE A 302 -5.58 23.44 -4.02
CA ILE A 302 -5.12 24.74 -3.51
C ILE A 302 -6.29 25.58 -2.96
N SER A 303 -7.46 25.53 -3.62
CA SER A 303 -8.64 26.30 -3.20
C SER A 303 -9.26 25.78 -1.90
N MET A 304 -8.97 24.54 -1.51
CA MET A 304 -9.41 23.97 -0.25
C MET A 304 -8.42 24.27 0.88
N THR A 305 -8.64 25.34 1.65
CA THR A 305 -7.72 25.76 2.74
C THR A 305 -7.27 24.66 3.72
N PRO A 306 -8.09 23.67 4.11
CA PRO A 306 -7.62 22.55 4.95
C PRO A 306 -6.56 21.64 4.30
N SER A 307 -6.40 21.68 2.96
CA SER A 307 -5.39 20.91 2.25
C SER A 307 -3.96 21.28 2.66
N TYR A 308 -3.72 22.56 3.01
CA TYR A 308 -2.40 23.03 3.44
C TYR A 308 -1.91 22.30 4.69
N ILE A 309 -2.78 22.14 5.70
CA ILE A 309 -2.44 21.40 6.92
C ILE A 309 -2.38 19.91 6.68
N PHE A 310 -3.24 19.34 5.84
CA PHE A 310 -3.13 17.93 5.47
C PHE A 310 -1.75 17.62 4.89
N VAL A 311 -1.33 18.37 3.87
CA VAL A 311 -0.04 18.17 3.22
C VAL A 311 1.10 18.46 4.20
N GLY A 312 1.01 19.51 5.03
CA GLY A 312 2.01 19.81 6.05
C GLY A 312 2.17 18.70 7.09
N VAL A 313 1.06 18.17 7.63
CA VAL A 313 1.09 17.08 8.63
C VAL A 313 1.61 15.80 8.01
N PHE A 314 1.17 15.50 6.78
CA PHE A 314 1.61 14.32 6.04
C PHE A 314 3.10 14.40 5.67
N SER A 315 3.55 15.48 5.02
CA SER A 315 4.91 15.62 4.49
C SER A 315 5.96 15.66 5.60
N THR A 316 5.72 16.44 6.65
CA THR A 316 6.64 16.54 7.79
C THR A 316 6.54 15.33 8.73
N GLY A 317 5.40 14.63 8.73
CA GLY A 317 5.12 13.46 9.58
C GLY A 317 5.28 12.12 8.88
N ILE A 318 5.70 12.06 7.61
CA ILE A 318 5.64 10.82 6.83
C ILE A 318 6.53 9.71 7.42
N PHE A 319 7.71 10.05 7.94
CA PHE A 319 8.58 9.09 8.62
C PHE A 319 7.94 8.63 9.94
N LEU A 320 7.40 9.57 10.69
CA LEU A 320 6.69 9.31 11.94
C LEU A 320 5.51 8.33 11.72
N MET A 321 4.71 8.54 10.67
CA MET A 321 3.59 7.66 10.32
C MET A 321 4.06 6.29 9.82
N ASN A 322 5.11 6.20 9.01
CA ASN A 322 5.53 4.92 8.42
C ASN A 322 6.47 4.08 9.31
N PHE A 323 7.29 4.73 10.13
CA PHE A 323 8.22 4.06 11.03
C PHE A 323 7.67 4.02 12.47
N GLY A 324 7.20 5.16 12.98
CA GLY A 324 6.78 5.30 14.38
C GLY A 324 5.61 4.40 14.76
N GLN A 325 4.60 4.24 13.89
CA GLN A 325 3.41 3.42 14.17
C GLN A 325 3.73 1.94 14.48
N PHE A 326 4.93 1.47 14.09
CA PHE A 326 5.39 0.10 14.28
C PHE A 326 6.41 -0.03 15.40
N VAL A 327 6.67 1.00 16.21
CA VAL A 327 7.44 0.84 17.45
C VAL A 327 6.57 0.10 18.49
N PRO A 328 7.06 -0.94 19.20
CA PRO A 328 8.38 -1.58 19.16
C PRO A 328 8.43 -2.83 18.25
N ALA A 329 7.45 -3.04 17.37
CA ALA A 329 7.38 -4.21 16.49
C ALA A 329 8.59 -4.33 15.54
N TRP A 330 9.29 -3.24 15.20
CA TRP A 330 10.58 -3.30 14.50
C TRP A 330 11.62 -4.15 15.23
N ASP A 331 11.61 -4.10 16.56
CA ASP A 331 12.54 -4.81 17.43
C ASP A 331 12.04 -6.23 17.78
N SER A 332 10.86 -6.63 17.27
CA SER A 332 10.14 -7.85 17.71
C SER A 332 10.99 -9.13 17.73
N SER A 333 11.90 -9.31 16.77
CA SER A 333 12.76 -10.50 16.68
C SER A 333 13.73 -10.70 17.85
N TYR A 334 14.18 -9.62 18.50
CA TYR A 334 15.12 -9.65 19.62
C TYR A 334 14.56 -8.91 20.85
N TYR A 335 13.28 -8.56 20.82
CA TYR A 335 12.64 -7.77 21.86
C TYR A 335 12.73 -8.44 23.23
N GLY A 336 12.55 -9.77 23.29
CA GLY A 336 12.73 -10.54 24.53
C GLY A 336 14.13 -10.36 25.12
N LEU A 337 15.17 -10.45 24.30
CA LEU A 337 16.55 -10.22 24.74
C LEU A 337 16.73 -8.78 25.25
N LEU A 338 16.28 -7.78 24.48
CA LEU A 338 16.35 -6.36 24.87
C LEU A 338 15.73 -6.12 26.26
N MET A 339 14.62 -6.81 26.54
CA MET A 339 13.85 -6.69 27.76
C MET A 339 14.42 -7.44 28.98
N THR A 340 15.45 -8.27 28.77
CA THR A 340 16.22 -8.95 29.84
C THR A 340 17.48 -8.20 30.23
N GLN A 341 17.95 -7.28 29.39
CA GLN A 341 19.14 -6.48 29.68
C GLN A 341 18.86 -5.46 30.79
N ASN A 342 19.90 -5.05 31.51
CA ASN A 342 19.83 -4.01 32.52
C ASN A 342 19.75 -2.61 31.87
N LEU A 343 18.63 -2.34 31.19
CA LEU A 343 18.38 -1.12 30.45
C LEU A 343 17.13 -0.41 30.97
N LYS A 344 17.18 0.93 31.06
CA LYS A 344 16.00 1.71 31.43
C LYS A 344 15.07 1.81 30.23
N TYR A 345 13.83 1.35 30.40
CA TYR A 345 12.79 1.43 29.36
C TYR A 345 12.57 2.86 28.87
N GLU A 346 12.70 3.84 29.76
CA GLU A 346 12.65 5.26 29.46
C GLU A 346 13.69 5.69 28.41
N GLN A 347 14.93 5.20 28.52
CA GLN A 347 16.01 5.52 27.57
C GLN A 347 15.70 4.96 26.18
N TYR A 348 15.16 3.73 26.13
CA TYR A 348 14.69 3.12 24.89
C TYR A 348 13.61 3.96 24.21
N LEU A 349 12.57 4.37 24.95
CA LEU A 349 11.48 5.19 24.38
C LEU A 349 11.92 6.60 24.02
N LYS A 350 12.82 7.20 24.82
CA LYS A 350 13.42 8.50 24.52
C LYS A 350 14.21 8.46 23.22
N SER A 351 14.97 7.38 22.96
CA SER A 351 15.63 7.18 21.66
C SER A 351 14.64 7.19 20.49
N LYS A 352 13.55 6.44 20.60
CA LYS A 352 12.50 6.38 19.57
C LYS A 352 11.86 7.75 19.35
N PHE A 353 11.54 8.46 20.43
CA PHE A 353 11.03 9.83 20.37
C PHE A 353 11.99 10.75 19.62
N THR A 354 13.27 10.76 20.02
CA THR A 354 14.29 11.61 19.41
C THR A 354 14.48 11.34 17.93
N LEU A 355 14.53 10.07 17.52
CA LEU A 355 14.61 9.70 16.10
C LEU A 355 13.44 10.26 15.30
N MET A 356 12.22 10.15 15.82
CA MET A 356 11.03 10.64 15.15
C MET A 356 10.95 12.18 15.13
N ALA A 357 11.23 12.84 16.24
CA ALA A 357 11.26 14.30 16.32
C ALA A 357 12.32 14.89 15.36
N LEU A 358 13.52 14.30 15.31
CA LEU A 358 14.58 14.72 14.38
C LEU A 358 14.15 14.52 12.92
N SER A 359 13.45 13.42 12.61
CA SER A 359 12.94 13.19 11.27
C SER A 359 11.93 14.27 10.82
N VAL A 360 11.06 14.73 11.73
CA VAL A 360 10.10 15.80 11.44
C VAL A 360 10.83 17.10 11.11
N LEU A 361 11.87 17.43 11.87
CA LEU A 361 12.71 18.61 11.62
C LEU A 361 13.38 18.53 10.24
N ILE A 362 14.01 17.40 9.91
CA ILE A 362 14.68 17.19 8.62
C ILE A 362 13.67 17.30 7.48
N LEU A 363 12.50 16.66 7.60
CA LEU A 363 11.48 16.68 6.56
C LEU A 363 10.84 18.06 6.38
N PHE A 364 10.68 18.83 7.46
CA PHE A 364 10.28 20.22 7.36
C PHE A 364 11.30 21.04 6.56
N VAL A 365 12.60 20.92 6.87
CA VAL A 365 13.67 21.62 6.14
C VAL A 365 13.68 21.22 4.67
N LEU A 366 13.60 19.92 4.37
CA LEU A 366 13.53 19.42 2.99
C LEU A 366 12.24 19.84 2.26
N GLY A 367 11.17 20.12 3.00
CA GLY A 367 9.89 20.60 2.48
C GLY A 367 9.81 22.11 2.27
N ILE A 368 10.80 22.90 2.72
CA ILE A 368 10.84 24.36 2.52
C ILE A 368 10.62 24.79 1.06
N PRO A 369 11.13 24.09 0.02
CA PRO A 369 10.87 24.45 -1.37
C PRO A 369 9.38 24.58 -1.74
N TYR A 370 8.46 24.01 -0.97
CA TYR A 370 7.02 24.22 -1.15
C TYR A 370 6.55 25.66 -0.95
N VAL A 371 7.38 26.54 -0.38
CA VAL A 371 7.13 27.98 -0.33
C VAL A 371 6.90 28.59 -1.74
N TYR A 372 7.38 27.95 -2.81
CA TYR A 372 7.09 28.34 -4.19
C TYR A 372 5.58 28.49 -4.47
N PHE A 373 4.74 27.68 -3.82
CA PHE A 373 3.28 27.72 -3.96
C PHE A 373 2.59 28.73 -3.04
N GLY A 374 3.36 29.51 -2.28
CA GLY A 374 2.87 30.61 -1.46
C GLY A 374 3.29 30.51 0.02
N TRP A 375 3.35 31.66 0.70
CA TRP A 375 3.80 31.73 2.09
C TRP A 375 2.90 30.92 3.05
N LYS A 376 1.59 30.84 2.75
CA LYS A 376 0.62 30.05 3.52
C LYS A 376 1.01 28.58 3.60
N VAL A 377 1.62 28.04 2.55
CA VAL A 377 2.12 26.66 2.51
C VAL A 377 3.23 26.47 3.55
N LEU A 378 4.21 27.36 3.57
CA LEU A 378 5.32 27.31 4.51
C LEU A 378 4.83 27.44 5.96
N PHE A 379 3.90 28.36 6.22
CA PHE A 379 3.35 28.56 7.57
C PHE A 379 2.55 27.35 8.06
N ALA A 380 1.72 26.77 7.18
CA ALA A 380 1.01 25.52 7.48
C ALA A 380 1.98 24.36 7.75
N HIS A 381 3.06 24.23 6.96
CA HIS A 381 4.09 23.21 7.18
C HIS A 381 4.82 23.40 8.50
N PHE A 382 5.12 24.64 8.86
CA PHE A 382 5.75 24.96 10.14
C PHE A 382 4.83 24.61 11.32
N ALA A 383 3.56 25.02 11.25
CA ALA A 383 2.56 24.66 12.25
C ALA A 383 2.38 23.15 12.38
N ALA A 384 2.31 22.45 11.25
CA ALA A 384 2.21 21.00 11.21
C ALA A 384 3.46 20.30 11.75
N ALA A 385 4.67 20.81 11.48
CA ALA A 385 5.92 20.25 12.00
C ALA A 385 5.98 20.34 13.54
N ILE A 386 5.61 21.49 14.10
CA ILE A 386 5.53 21.69 15.56
C ILE A 386 4.48 20.76 16.17
N TYR A 387 3.30 20.66 15.56
CA TYR A 387 2.26 19.74 16.00
C TYR A 387 2.72 18.27 15.91
N ASN A 388 3.41 17.89 14.82
CA ASN A 388 3.92 16.54 14.63
C ASN A 388 4.95 16.17 15.71
N MET A 389 5.86 17.09 16.01
CA MET A 389 6.88 16.91 17.04
C MET A 389 6.29 16.85 18.45
N GLY A 390 5.36 17.74 18.76
CA GLY A 390 4.82 17.92 20.11
C GLY A 390 3.63 17.04 20.46
N VAL A 391 2.79 16.66 19.50
CA VAL A 391 1.58 15.87 19.73
C VAL A 391 1.68 14.51 19.08
N ASN A 392 1.83 14.45 17.75
CA ASN A 392 1.73 13.19 17.02
C ASN A 392 2.83 12.19 17.41
N THR A 393 4.04 12.68 17.72
CA THR A 393 5.14 11.81 18.17
C THR A 393 4.79 11.09 19.48
N HIS A 394 4.17 11.78 20.44
CA HIS A 394 3.72 11.15 21.69
C HIS A 394 2.52 10.23 21.49
N VAL A 395 1.53 10.64 20.68
CA VAL A 395 0.36 9.83 20.36
C VAL A 395 0.78 8.50 19.73
N ILE A 396 1.75 8.53 18.81
CA ILE A 396 2.28 7.33 18.15
C ILE A 396 3.02 6.43 19.11
N LEU A 397 3.87 6.98 19.99
CA LEU A 397 4.53 6.18 21.00
C LEU A 397 3.52 5.53 21.93
N LEU A 398 2.52 6.27 22.40
CA LEU A 398 1.44 5.73 23.21
C LEU A 398 0.69 4.61 22.48
N GLY A 399 0.35 4.83 21.21
CA GLY A 399 -0.26 3.83 20.34
C GLY A 399 0.58 2.57 20.17
N GLY A 400 1.91 2.74 20.03
CA GLY A 400 2.87 1.64 19.95
C GLY A 400 2.83 0.71 21.17
N SER A 401 2.37 1.19 22.33
CA SER A 401 2.16 0.36 23.51
C SER A 401 1.09 -0.73 23.32
N PHE A 402 0.27 -0.64 22.27
CA PHE A 402 -0.74 -1.63 21.88
C PHE A 402 -0.30 -2.55 20.73
N ASN A 403 0.90 -2.38 20.19
CA ASN A 403 1.41 -3.25 19.13
C ASN A 403 1.67 -4.67 19.63
N ARG A 404 1.09 -5.66 18.94
CA ARG A 404 1.17 -7.09 19.28
C ARG A 404 1.47 -7.98 18.08
N LYS A 405 1.92 -7.41 16.96
CA LYS A 405 2.25 -8.17 15.75
C LYS A 405 3.74 -8.12 15.47
N LYS A 406 4.34 -9.29 15.29
CA LYS A 406 5.73 -9.44 14.83
C LYS A 406 5.87 -8.91 13.39
N ILE A 407 7.01 -8.30 13.10
CA ILE A 407 7.37 -7.79 11.77
C ILE A 407 8.54 -8.59 11.23
N ASN A 408 8.38 -9.16 10.03
CA ASN A 408 9.50 -9.75 9.30
C ASN A 408 10.32 -8.63 8.61
N LEU A 409 11.60 -8.51 8.97
CA LEU A 409 12.53 -7.50 8.47
C LEU A 409 13.10 -7.80 7.06
N ASN A 410 13.02 -9.07 6.62
CA ASN A 410 13.52 -9.50 5.32
C ASN A 410 12.56 -9.17 4.17
N GLU A 411 11.29 -8.90 4.49
CA GLU A 411 10.28 -8.47 3.53
C GLU A 411 10.38 -6.98 3.22
N LYS A 412 9.83 -6.52 2.09
CA LYS A 412 9.73 -5.07 1.80
C LYS A 412 8.59 -4.44 2.60
N ALA A 413 8.65 -3.13 2.86
CA ALA A 413 7.53 -2.41 3.50
C ALA A 413 6.48 -1.94 2.49
N VAL A 414 6.89 -1.68 1.24
CA VAL A 414 6.01 -1.18 0.18
C VAL A 414 4.92 -2.20 -0.14
N PHE A 415 3.65 -1.84 0.13
CA PHE A 415 2.44 -2.69 0.02
C PHE A 415 2.47 -4.00 0.81
N ASN A 416 3.27 -4.05 1.88
CA ASN A 416 3.27 -5.17 2.80
C ASN A 416 2.47 -4.82 4.06
N TYR A 417 1.27 -5.39 4.17
CA TYR A 417 0.37 -5.21 5.32
C TYR A 417 0.69 -6.13 6.51
N GLN A 418 1.78 -6.92 6.48
CA GLN A 418 2.24 -7.67 7.65
C GLN A 418 2.55 -6.71 8.80
N GLY A 419 2.19 -7.06 10.03
CA GLY A 419 2.35 -6.14 11.17
C GLY A 419 1.26 -5.06 11.26
N THR A 420 0.54 -4.76 10.17
CA THR A 420 -0.62 -3.85 10.19
C THR A 420 -1.83 -4.57 10.79
N GLY A 421 -2.39 -4.00 11.84
CA GLY A 421 -3.60 -4.45 12.51
C GLY A 421 -4.53 -3.28 12.83
N ALA A 422 -5.56 -3.53 13.63
CA ALA A 422 -6.51 -2.50 14.05
C ALA A 422 -5.81 -1.34 14.78
N VAL A 423 -4.71 -1.62 15.50
CA VAL A 423 -3.93 -0.63 16.23
C VAL A 423 -3.32 0.41 15.28
N GLN A 424 -2.75 0.00 14.14
CA GLN A 424 -2.18 0.90 13.15
C GLN A 424 -3.23 1.84 12.56
N TRP A 425 -4.44 1.33 12.27
CA TRP A 425 -5.55 2.16 11.80
C TRP A 425 -6.08 3.11 12.87
N LEU A 426 -6.23 2.61 14.10
CA LEU A 426 -6.65 3.40 15.25
C LEU A 426 -5.66 4.52 15.59
N ILE A 427 -4.37 4.31 15.31
CA ILE A 427 -3.32 5.32 15.48
C ILE A 427 -3.28 6.26 14.27
N GLY A 428 -3.30 5.71 13.05
CA GLY A 428 -3.16 6.44 11.79
C GLY A 428 -4.23 7.48 11.54
N ILE A 429 -5.49 7.14 11.84
CA ILE A 429 -6.64 8.03 11.62
C ILE A 429 -6.52 9.31 12.45
N PRO A 430 -6.34 9.27 13.79
CA PRO A 430 -6.15 10.48 14.60
C PRO A 430 -4.98 11.35 14.17
N ILE A 431 -3.82 10.78 13.80
CA ILE A 431 -2.63 11.57 13.46
C ILE A 431 -2.87 12.52 12.29
N LEU A 432 -3.65 12.08 11.31
CA LEU A 432 -4.01 12.89 10.14
C LEU A 432 -5.28 13.72 10.40
N LEU A 433 -6.35 13.10 10.87
CA LEU A 433 -7.66 13.76 10.95
C LEU A 433 -7.78 14.74 12.11
N LEU A 434 -7.15 14.48 13.26
CA LEU A 434 -7.26 15.35 14.42
C LEU A 434 -6.70 16.76 14.17
N PRO A 435 -5.45 16.94 13.69
CA PRO A 435 -4.96 18.28 13.37
C PRO A 435 -5.75 18.96 12.26
N MET A 436 -6.21 18.20 11.25
CA MET A 436 -7.07 18.75 10.20
C MET A 436 -8.41 19.23 10.73
N GLY A 437 -9.05 18.46 11.63
CA GLY A 437 -10.33 18.81 12.23
C GLY A 437 -10.21 20.03 13.13
N ILE A 438 -9.19 20.08 14.00
CA ILE A 438 -8.90 21.24 14.84
C ILE A 438 -8.67 22.47 13.96
N PHE A 439 -7.84 22.34 12.92
CA PHE A 439 -7.57 23.42 11.99
C PHE A 439 -8.83 23.90 11.28
N ALA A 440 -9.63 22.98 10.73
CA ALA A 440 -10.84 23.32 9.99
C ALA A 440 -11.83 24.07 10.89
N VAL A 441 -12.09 23.59 12.11
CA VAL A 441 -13.00 24.24 13.06
C VAL A 441 -12.53 25.66 13.39
N VAL A 442 -11.25 25.84 13.75
CA VAL A 442 -10.72 27.17 14.08
C VAL A 442 -10.69 28.09 12.86
N TYR A 443 -10.36 27.53 11.69
CA TYR A 443 -10.32 28.25 10.42
C TYR A 443 -11.70 28.84 10.08
N PHE A 444 -12.76 28.04 10.17
CA PHE A 444 -14.13 28.51 9.90
C PHE A 444 -14.59 29.60 10.87
N LEU A 445 -14.08 29.62 12.10
CA LEU A 445 -14.48 30.57 13.13
C LEU A 445 -13.66 31.87 13.12
N THR A 446 -12.38 31.81 12.74
CA THR A 446 -11.43 32.91 13.00
C THR A 446 -10.53 33.28 11.83
N GLY A 447 -10.14 32.31 10.99
CA GLY A 447 -9.22 32.53 9.87
C GLY A 447 -7.99 31.61 9.90
N PHE A 448 -7.19 31.70 8.83
CA PHE A 448 -6.08 30.78 8.54
C PHE A 448 -4.94 30.88 9.56
N GLU A 449 -4.57 32.10 9.90
CA GLU A 449 -3.40 32.42 10.72
C GLU A 449 -3.61 31.94 12.16
N ILE A 450 -4.79 32.21 12.72
CA ILE A 450 -5.18 31.77 14.07
C ILE A 450 -5.30 30.25 14.13
N ALA A 451 -5.86 29.61 13.10
CA ALA A 451 -5.94 28.15 13.03
C ALA A 451 -4.55 27.49 13.03
N CYS A 452 -3.58 28.03 12.28
CA CYS A 452 -2.19 27.58 12.33
C CYS A 452 -1.57 27.81 13.72
N LEU A 453 -1.82 28.97 14.33
CA LEU A 453 -1.31 29.32 15.65
C LEU A 453 -1.81 28.35 16.72
N VAL A 454 -3.08 27.95 16.68
CA VAL A 454 -3.63 26.94 17.61
C VAL A 454 -2.87 25.62 17.51
N LEU A 455 -2.55 25.14 16.31
CA LEU A 455 -1.74 23.92 16.15
C LEU A 455 -0.32 24.08 16.71
N ILE A 456 0.30 25.25 16.50
CA ILE A 456 1.61 25.59 17.07
C ILE A 456 1.55 25.54 18.60
N ILE A 457 0.54 26.18 19.21
CA ILE A 457 0.36 26.16 20.67
C ILE A 457 0.22 24.72 21.18
N LEU A 458 -0.64 23.91 20.54
CA LEU A 458 -0.82 22.51 20.95
C LEU A 458 0.48 21.70 20.86
N GLY A 459 1.27 21.89 19.80
CA GLY A 459 2.58 21.27 19.67
C GLY A 459 3.56 21.74 20.75
N ILE A 460 3.63 23.05 21.01
CA ILE A 460 4.49 23.61 22.08
C ILE A 460 4.07 23.06 23.44
N VAL A 461 2.77 23.01 23.74
CA VAL A 461 2.24 22.41 24.98
C VAL A 461 2.73 20.96 25.12
N GLY A 462 2.63 20.16 24.06
CA GLY A 462 3.14 18.79 24.07
C GLY A 462 4.66 18.68 24.28
N ILE A 463 5.44 19.61 23.74
CA ILE A 463 6.89 19.70 23.97
C ILE A 463 7.18 20.09 25.43
N VAL A 464 6.50 21.09 25.98
CA VAL A 464 6.66 21.56 27.37
C VAL A 464 6.32 20.44 28.35
N PHE A 465 5.23 19.71 28.12
CA PHE A 465 4.82 18.59 28.95
C PHE A 465 5.49 17.25 28.61
N HIS A 466 6.50 17.26 27.72
CA HIS A 466 7.17 16.04 27.22
C HIS A 466 7.56 15.08 28.34
N GLN A 467 8.21 15.57 29.40
CA GLN A 467 8.66 14.74 30.53
C GLN A 467 7.49 14.02 31.24
N LYS A 468 6.36 14.71 31.44
CA LYS A 468 5.17 14.12 32.09
C LYS A 468 4.53 13.07 31.18
N ILE A 469 4.38 13.38 29.90
CA ILE A 469 3.78 12.47 28.91
C ILE A 469 4.65 11.23 28.73
N MET A 470 5.98 11.38 28.62
CA MET A 470 6.90 10.24 28.48
C MET A 470 6.89 9.32 29.70
N LYS A 471 6.72 9.83 30.92
CA LYS A 471 6.53 8.98 32.11
C LYS A 471 5.26 8.14 32.01
N LEU A 472 4.14 8.72 31.57
CA LEU A 472 2.89 7.99 31.35
C LEU A 472 3.05 6.91 30.28
N ILE A 473 3.68 7.24 29.15
CA ILE A 473 3.96 6.31 28.06
C ILE A 473 4.85 5.17 28.58
N THR A 474 5.94 5.48 29.27
CA THR A 474 6.88 4.49 29.82
C THR A 474 6.17 3.52 30.76
N LYS A 475 5.32 4.02 31.67
CA LYS A 475 4.50 3.16 32.54
C LYS A 475 3.64 2.21 31.73
N LYS A 476 2.95 2.70 30.69
CA LYS A 476 2.09 1.87 29.84
C LYS A 476 2.85 0.76 29.10
N TYR A 477 4.07 1.04 28.64
CA TYR A 477 4.94 0.04 28.04
C TYR A 477 5.41 -1.01 29.04
N THR A 478 5.79 -0.58 30.25
CA THR A 478 6.16 -1.50 31.35
C THR A 478 5.01 -2.44 31.68
N ASP A 479 3.79 -1.91 31.84
CA ASP A 479 2.57 -2.70 32.13
C ASP A 479 2.26 -3.71 31.00
N SER A 480 2.66 -3.39 29.77
CA SER A 480 2.40 -4.20 28.58
C SER A 480 3.56 -5.12 28.19
N LYS A 481 4.70 -5.04 28.88
CA LYS A 481 5.98 -5.70 28.53
C LYS A 481 5.80 -7.18 28.23
N TYR A 482 5.25 -7.95 29.17
CA TYR A 482 5.10 -9.40 29.03
C TYR A 482 4.12 -9.80 27.93
N LYS A 483 3.03 -9.03 27.77
CA LYS A 483 2.07 -9.23 26.68
C LYS A 483 2.70 -9.00 25.31
N MET A 484 3.65 -8.07 25.19
CA MET A 484 4.40 -7.85 23.95
C MET A 484 5.40 -8.97 23.68
N ILE A 485 6.16 -9.42 24.69
CA ILE A 485 7.11 -10.52 24.55
C ILE A 485 6.41 -11.80 24.07
N ASP A 486 5.31 -12.18 24.72
CA ASP A 486 4.51 -13.33 24.31
C ASP A 486 3.99 -13.18 22.87
N ALA A 487 3.42 -12.01 22.55
CA ALA A 487 2.87 -11.77 21.22
C ALA A 487 3.93 -11.76 20.10
N PHE A 488 5.16 -11.33 20.36
CA PHE A 488 6.24 -11.32 19.37
C PHE A 488 6.92 -12.69 19.19
N ASN A 489 6.75 -13.61 20.15
CA ASN A 489 7.19 -15.00 20.03
C ASN A 489 6.24 -15.87 19.19
N GLN A 490 5.01 -15.41 18.97
CA GLN A 490 4.04 -16.10 18.11
C GLN A 490 4.34 -15.74 16.64
N ASP A 491 4.59 -16.75 15.81
CA ASP A 491 4.58 -16.58 14.36
C ASP A 491 3.11 -16.51 13.87
N ASN A 492 2.78 -15.48 13.09
CA ASN A 492 1.43 -15.23 12.57
C ASN A 492 1.07 -16.16 11.42
#